data_AF-A0A7Y5W796-F1
#
_entry.id   AF-A0A7Y5W796-F1
#
_cell.length_a   1.000
_cell.length_b   1.000
_cell.length_c   1.000
_cell.angle_alpha   90.00
_cell.angle_beta   90.00
_cell.angle_gamma   90.00
#
_symmetry.space_group_name_H-M   'P 1'
#
loop_
_entity.id
_entity.type
_entity.pdbx_description
1 polymer ?
#
loop_
_entity_poly.entity_id
_entity_poly.type
_entity_poly.pdbx_seq_one_letter_code
_entity_poly.pdbx_strand_id
1 'polypeptide(L)'
;MIVLVALLVAFAVLVSIVRLAAAERQAWRTQTWQTQAAWLAESGLERAAARLHDDPKYQGETWIVPAEVFGGRWSGKVTIQVATLADQPAQRQIRVQADYPDDPQDRARRTRDAVLRIPQ
;
A
#
# COMPACT_ATOMS: atom_id res chain seq x y z
N MET A 1 -25.20 -26.56 -40.29
CA MET A 1 -25.26 -25.11 -40.02
C MET A 1 -25.59 -24.79 -38.56
N ILE A 2 -26.71 -25.28 -38.01
CA ILE A 2 -27.11 -24.99 -36.61
C ILE A 2 -26.06 -25.41 -35.57
N VAL A 3 -25.43 -26.58 -35.74
CA VAL A 3 -24.39 -27.08 -34.83
C VAL A 3 -23.15 -26.18 -34.81
N LEU A 4 -22.72 -25.66 -35.97
CA LEU A 4 -21.58 -24.74 -36.05
C LEU A 4 -21.86 -23.41 -35.37
N VAL A 5 -23.08 -22.88 -35.54
CA VAL A 5 -23.50 -21.65 -34.85
C VAL A 5 -23.56 -21.87 -33.35
N ALA A 6 -24.11 -23.00 -32.90
CA ALA A 6 -24.16 -23.36 -31.48
C ALA A 6 -22.75 -23.48 -30.86
N LEU A 7 -21.80 -24.10 -31.59
CA LEU A 7 -20.40 -24.21 -31.14
C LEU A 7 -19.69 -22.85 -31.10
N LEU A 8 -19.92 -21.97 -32.07
CA LEU A 8 -19.36 -20.62 -32.08
C LEU A 8 -19.88 -19.79 -30.89
N VAL A 9 -21.19 -19.88 -30.60
CA VAL A 9 -21.78 -19.21 -29.43
C VAL A 9 -21.21 -19.78 -28.14
N ALA A 10 -21.12 -21.12 -28.01
CA ALA A 10 -20.54 -21.75 -26.83
C ALA A 10 -19.08 -21.33 -26.61
N PHE A 11 -18.28 -21.26 -27.68
CA PHE A 11 -16.90 -20.81 -27.62
C PHE A 11 -16.79 -19.33 -27.22
N ALA A 12 -17.64 -18.45 -27.79
CA ALA A 12 -17.67 -17.04 -27.43
C ALA A 12 -18.03 -16.82 -25.95
N VAL A 13 -18.97 -17.61 -25.41
CA VAL A 13 -19.34 -17.58 -24.00
C VAL A 13 -18.18 -18.06 -23.13
N LEU A 14 -17.53 -19.17 -23.47
CA LEU A 14 -16.36 -19.68 -22.75
C LEU A 14 -15.22 -18.65 -22.69
N VAL A 15 -14.89 -18.02 -23.83
CA VAL A 15 -13.86 -16.97 -23.88
C VAL A 15 -14.24 -15.78 -23.00
N SER A 16 -15.52 -15.40 -22.98
CA SER A 16 -16.01 -14.30 -22.15
C SER A 16 -15.86 -14.58 -20.66
N ILE A 17 -16.19 -15.80 -20.22
CA ILE A 17 -16.04 -16.23 -18.83
C ILE A 17 -14.57 -16.21 -18.42
N VAL A 18 -13.67 -16.73 -19.27
CA VAL A 18 -12.22 -16.73 -18.98
C VAL A 18 -11.68 -15.31 -18.85
N ARG A 19 -12.10 -14.39 -19.74
CA ARG A 19 -11.70 -12.97 -19.66
C ARG A 19 -12.20 -12.31 -18.39
N LEU A 20 -13.45 -12.56 -18.00
CA LEU A 20 -14.02 -12.02 -16.77
C LEU A 20 -13.25 -12.51 -15.54
N ALA A 21 -12.99 -13.81 -15.43
CA ALA A 21 -12.23 -14.39 -14.33
C ALA A 21 -10.79 -13.83 -14.24
N ALA A 22 -10.14 -13.62 -15.39
CA ALA A 22 -8.82 -13.00 -15.43
C ALA A 22 -8.86 -11.53 -14.95
N ALA A 23 -9.84 -10.76 -15.41
CA ALA A 23 -10.03 -9.37 -14.99
C ALA A 23 -10.34 -9.27 -13.49
N GLU A 24 -11.19 -10.16 -12.98
CA GLU A 24 -11.56 -10.21 -11.58
C GLU A 24 -10.33 -10.51 -10.71
N ARG A 25 -9.52 -11.52 -11.09
CA ARG A 25 -8.29 -11.85 -10.36
C ARG A 25 -7.30 -10.69 -10.30
N GLN A 26 -7.20 -9.92 -11.37
CA GLN A 26 -6.36 -8.72 -11.40
C GLN A 26 -6.93 -7.61 -10.49
N ALA A 27 -8.25 -7.42 -10.49
CA ALA A 27 -8.91 -6.46 -9.61
C ALA A 27 -8.71 -6.83 -8.12
N TRP A 28 -8.90 -8.10 -7.76
CA TRP A 28 -8.64 -8.62 -6.41
C TRP A 28 -7.20 -8.37 -5.97
N ARG A 29 -6.22 -8.63 -6.85
CA ARG A 29 -4.80 -8.38 -6.55
C ARG A 29 -4.54 -6.91 -6.23
N THR A 30 -5.06 -6.01 -7.07
CA THR A 30 -4.92 -4.57 -6.86
C THR A 30 -5.56 -4.12 -5.54
N GLN A 31 -6.76 -4.62 -5.23
CA GLN A 31 -7.43 -4.28 -3.96
C GLN A 31 -6.62 -4.75 -2.75
N THR A 32 -6.14 -5.99 -2.75
CA THR A 32 -5.29 -6.52 -1.68
C THR A 32 -4.05 -5.66 -1.47
N TRP A 33 -3.40 -5.24 -2.57
CA TRP A 33 -2.22 -4.39 -2.47
C TRP A 33 -2.53 -3.01 -1.91
N GLN A 34 -3.65 -2.41 -2.32
CA GLN A 34 -4.09 -1.12 -1.78
C GLN A 34 -4.37 -1.19 -0.28
N THR A 35 -4.99 -2.27 0.19
CA THR A 35 -5.24 -2.51 1.61
C THR A 35 -3.94 -2.71 2.38
N GLN A 36 -3.02 -3.53 1.85
CA GLN A 36 -1.72 -3.77 2.47
C GLN A 36 -0.89 -2.48 2.60
N ALA A 37 -0.83 -1.67 1.53
CA ALA A 37 -0.18 -0.37 1.54
C ALA A 37 -0.85 0.58 2.55
N ALA A 38 -2.18 0.55 2.67
CA ALA A 38 -2.90 1.38 3.65
C ALA A 38 -2.55 0.99 5.09
N TRP A 39 -2.52 -0.31 5.41
CA TRP A 39 -2.11 -0.78 6.74
C TRP A 39 -0.66 -0.44 7.05
N LEU A 40 0.24 -0.58 6.07
CA LEU A 40 1.64 -0.20 6.24
C LEU A 40 1.81 1.31 6.49
N ALA A 41 1.03 2.15 5.82
CA ALA A 41 1.05 3.59 6.06
C ALA A 41 0.53 3.93 7.47
N GLU A 42 -0.50 3.23 7.94
CA GLU A 42 -1.03 3.42 9.30
C GLU A 42 -0.02 2.98 10.37
N SER A 43 0.53 1.77 10.25
CA SER A 43 1.57 1.29 11.15
C SER A 43 2.81 2.21 11.15
N GLY A 44 3.09 2.86 10.01
CA GLY A 44 4.17 3.83 9.95
C GLY A 44 3.87 5.13 10.69
N LEU A 45 2.60 5.58 10.75
CA LEU A 45 2.22 6.71 11.59
C LEU A 45 2.35 6.38 13.08
N GLU A 46 1.86 5.21 13.49
CA GLU A 46 1.99 4.74 14.87
C GLU A 46 3.46 4.63 15.28
N ARG A 47 4.29 4.08 14.40
CA ARG A 47 5.74 4.00 14.60
C ARG A 47 6.37 5.39 14.70
N ALA A 48 5.99 6.33 13.84
CA ALA A 48 6.48 7.71 13.91
C ALA A 48 6.11 8.37 15.25
N ALA A 49 4.88 8.16 15.72
CA ALA A 49 4.40 8.68 16.99
C ALA A 49 5.21 8.12 18.16
N ALA A 50 5.44 6.81 18.20
CA ALA A 50 6.27 6.16 19.22
C ALA A 50 7.71 6.68 19.20
N ARG A 51 8.32 6.76 18.00
CA ARG A 51 9.70 7.28 17.85
C ARG A 51 9.82 8.74 18.27
N LEU A 52 8.84 9.58 17.97
CA LEU A 52 8.84 11.00 18.37
C LEU A 52 8.59 11.20 19.86
N HIS A 53 7.89 10.27 20.50
CA HIS A 53 7.73 10.26 21.94
C HIS A 53 9.06 9.99 22.64
N ASP A 54 9.83 9.02 22.15
CA ASP A 54 11.14 8.64 22.71
C ASP A 54 12.26 9.61 22.31
N ASP A 55 12.24 10.10 21.06
CA ASP A 55 13.22 11.03 20.51
C ASP A 55 12.54 12.19 19.74
N PRO A 56 12.41 13.38 20.36
CA PRO A 56 11.86 14.58 19.73
C PRO A 56 12.62 15.09 18.50
N LYS A 57 13.85 14.61 18.27
CA LYS A 57 14.72 14.97 17.12
C LYS A 57 14.59 13.99 15.95
N TYR A 58 13.77 12.95 16.07
CA TYR A 58 13.54 12.00 14.99
C TYR A 58 13.03 12.69 13.70
N GLN A 59 13.71 12.45 12.58
CA GLN A 59 13.44 13.10 11.29
C GLN A 59 12.70 12.21 10.27
N GLY A 60 12.48 10.94 10.63
CA GLY A 60 11.97 9.93 9.70
C GLY A 60 12.97 8.81 9.47
N GLU A 61 12.50 7.76 8.80
CA GLU A 61 13.27 6.57 8.48
C GLU A 61 12.63 5.86 7.29
N THR A 62 13.35 4.94 6.66
CA THR A 62 12.76 4.03 5.68
C THR A 62 13.03 2.61 6.13
N TRP A 63 12.00 1.76 6.19
CA TRP A 63 12.16 0.34 6.42
C TRP A 63 11.49 -0.48 5.34
N ILE A 64 12.01 -1.69 5.18
CA ILE A 64 11.48 -2.72 4.31
C ILE A 64 10.87 -3.79 5.19
N VAL A 65 9.63 -4.17 4.91
CA VAL A 65 8.98 -5.32 5.51
C VAL A 65 9.22 -6.52 4.59
N PRO A 66 9.93 -7.56 5.05
CA PRO A 66 10.25 -8.74 4.24
C PRO A 66 8.99 -9.49 3.78
N ALA A 67 9.11 -10.22 2.68
CA ALA A 67 8.00 -10.95 2.07
C ALA A 67 7.42 -12.05 2.99
N GLU A 68 8.27 -12.62 3.84
CA GLU A 68 7.96 -13.67 4.80
C GLU A 68 6.91 -13.22 5.81
N VAL A 69 6.91 -11.93 6.17
CA VAL A 69 5.94 -11.34 7.11
C VAL A 69 4.53 -11.32 6.50
N PHE A 70 4.43 -11.20 5.18
CA PHE A 70 3.15 -11.21 4.47
C PHE A 70 2.70 -12.61 4.04
N GLY A 71 3.48 -13.66 4.36
CA GLY A 71 3.23 -15.02 3.87
C GLY A 71 3.27 -15.11 2.33
N GLY A 72 3.99 -14.20 1.69
CA GLY A 72 3.97 -14.00 0.25
C GLY A 72 5.36 -13.93 -0.36
N ARG A 73 5.42 -13.46 -1.60
CA ARG A 73 6.67 -13.31 -2.38
C ARG A 73 7.17 -11.88 -2.47
N TRP A 74 6.42 -10.93 -1.94
CA TRP A 74 6.66 -9.50 -2.13
C TRP A 74 6.93 -8.81 -0.82
N SER A 75 7.99 -8.01 -0.78
CA SER A 75 8.26 -7.07 0.31
C SER A 75 7.39 -5.83 0.20
N GLY A 76 7.28 -5.10 1.30
CA GLY A 76 6.70 -3.76 1.36
C GLY A 76 7.74 -2.76 1.80
N LYS A 77 7.58 -1.50 1.42
CA LYS A 77 8.49 -0.42 1.80
C LYS A 77 7.70 0.72 2.41
N VAL A 78 8.18 1.22 3.55
CA VAL A 78 7.58 2.38 4.21
C VAL A 78 8.64 3.44 4.43
N THR A 79 8.33 4.66 4.00
CA THR A 79 9.16 5.85 4.15
C THR A 79 8.42 6.84 5.04
N ILE A 80 8.97 7.12 6.22
CA ILE A 80 8.52 8.20 7.10
C ILE A 80 9.39 9.43 6.87
N GLN A 81 8.76 10.58 6.77
CA GLN A 81 9.39 11.89 6.80
C GLN A 81 8.75 12.72 7.91
N VAL A 82 9.57 13.36 8.73
CA VAL A 82 9.11 14.25 9.80
C VAL A 82 9.68 15.64 9.54
N ALA A 83 8.79 16.63 9.49
CA ALA A 83 9.13 18.04 9.35
C ALA A 83 8.72 18.82 10.59
N THR A 84 9.57 19.77 10.98
CA THR A 84 9.24 20.80 11.98
C THR A 84 8.39 21.89 11.34
N LEU A 85 7.29 22.27 12.00
CA LEU A 85 6.48 23.41 11.58
C LEU A 85 7.10 24.69 12.17
N ALA A 86 7.53 25.62 11.31
CA ALA A 86 8.22 26.84 11.70
C ALA A 86 7.41 27.70 12.69
N ASP A 87 6.09 27.73 12.52
CA ASP A 87 5.19 28.51 13.38
C ASP A 87 4.85 27.81 14.70
N GLN A 88 5.12 26.51 14.82
CA GLN A 88 4.70 25.68 15.96
C GLN A 88 5.76 24.63 16.32
N PRO A 89 6.83 25.01 17.06
CA PRO A 89 7.97 24.12 17.35
C PRO A 89 7.61 22.91 18.24
N ALA A 90 6.45 22.93 18.90
CA ALA A 90 5.92 21.78 19.65
C ALA A 90 5.15 20.78 18.76
N GLN A 91 4.97 21.08 17.47
CA GLN A 91 4.29 20.22 16.51
C GLN A 91 5.27 19.68 15.47
N ARG A 92 4.98 18.47 15.00
CA ARG A 92 5.70 17.79 13.94
C ARG A 92 4.70 17.36 12.87
N GLN A 93 4.97 17.73 11.63
CA GLN A 93 4.26 17.21 10.49
C GLN A 93 4.92 15.91 10.06
N ILE A 94 4.13 14.85 9.98
CA ILE A 94 4.59 13.51 9.63
C ILE A 94 3.95 13.12 8.32
N ARG A 95 4.76 12.65 7.38
CA ARG A 95 4.33 12.06 6.12
C ARG A 95 4.85 10.63 6.05
N VAL A 96 3.94 9.69 5.91
CA VAL A 96 4.25 8.27 5.76
C VAL A 96 3.80 7.82 4.40
N GLN A 97 4.73 7.33 3.59
CA GLN A 97 4.43 6.70 2.32
C GLN A 97 4.72 5.20 2.42
N ALA A 98 3.73 4.38 2.12
CA ALA A 98 3.86 2.95 2.01
C ALA A 98 3.66 2.50 0.55
N ASP A 99 4.58 1.66 0.10
CA ASP A 99 4.58 1.02 -1.21
C ASP A 99 4.46 -0.49 -1.00
N TYR A 100 3.46 -1.11 -1.62
CA TYR A 100 3.30 -2.57 -1.65
C TYR A 100 2.76 -3.05 -3.01
N PRO A 101 3.45 -4.00 -3.67
CA PRO A 101 4.81 -4.47 -3.36
C PRO A 101 5.86 -3.35 -3.47
N ASP A 102 7.07 -3.58 -2.95
CA ASP A 102 8.25 -2.72 -3.15
C ASP A 102 8.82 -2.88 -4.57
N ASP A 103 7.97 -2.62 -5.57
CA ASP A 103 8.31 -2.63 -6.98
C ASP A 103 8.15 -1.21 -7.56
N PRO A 104 9.09 -0.72 -8.40
CA PRO A 104 8.98 0.62 -8.97
C PRO A 104 7.79 0.81 -9.94
N GLN A 105 7.35 -0.27 -10.60
CA GLN A 105 6.38 -0.24 -11.70
C GLN A 105 5.01 -0.81 -11.29
N ASP A 106 4.96 -1.95 -10.61
CA ASP A 106 3.69 -2.61 -10.24
C ASP A 106 3.45 -2.54 -8.73
N ARG A 107 3.04 -1.36 -8.25
CA ARG A 107 2.79 -1.14 -6.81
C ARG A 107 1.50 -0.38 -6.51
N ALA A 108 0.92 -0.69 -5.36
CA ALA A 108 0.01 0.21 -4.69
C ALA A 108 0.80 1.16 -3.77
N ARG A 109 0.53 2.46 -3.89
CA ARG A 109 1.11 3.49 -3.03
C ARG A 109 0.02 4.13 -2.18
N ARG A 110 0.27 4.22 -0.88
CA ARG A 110 -0.59 4.96 0.05
C ARG A 110 0.24 5.93 0.87
N THR A 111 -0.24 7.16 0.95
CA THR A 111 0.38 8.21 1.76
C THR A 111 -0.59 8.63 2.86
N ARG A 112 -0.05 8.79 4.06
CA ARG A 112 -0.75 9.32 5.22
C ARG A 112 0.04 10.49 5.80
N ASP A 113 -0.65 11.60 5.98
CA ASP A 113 -0.10 12.80 6.60
C ASP A 113 -0.81 13.02 7.94
N ALA A 114 -0.06 13.35 8.98
CA ALA A 114 -0.59 13.69 10.30
C ALA A 114 0.24 14.79 10.95
N VAL A 115 -0.35 15.53 11.88
CA VAL A 115 0.36 16.49 12.72
C VAL A 115 0.30 16.00 14.15
N LEU A 116 1.45 15.75 14.77
CA LEU A 116 1.55 15.31 16.15
C LEU A 116 2.15 16.42 17.01
N ARG A 117 1.62 16.56 18.23
CA ARG A 117 2.23 17.37 19.28
C ARG A 117 3.19 16.49 20.06
N ILE A 118 4.41 16.97 20.28
CA ILE A 118 5.41 16.27 21.06
C ILE A 118 5.20 16.61 22.54
N PRO A 119 5.24 15.64 23.46
CA PRO A 119 5.31 15.94 24.89
C PRO A 119 6.60 16.70 25.19
N GLN A 120 6.50 17.74 26.02
CA GLN A 120 7.62 18.56 26.47
C GLN A 120 8.43 17.87 27.56
#